data_AF-A0A5Q0LN14-F1
#
_entry.id   AF-A0A5Q0LN14-F1
#
_cell.length_a   1.000
_cell.length_b   1.000
_cell.length_c   1.000
_cell.angle_alpha   90.00
_cell.angle_beta   90.00
_cell.angle_gamma   90.00
#
_symmetry.space_group_name_H-M   'P 1'
#
loop_
_entity.id
_entity.type
_entity.pdbx_description
1 polymer ?
#
loop_
_entity_poly.entity_id
_entity_poly.type
_entity_poly.pdbx_seq_one_letter_code
_entity_poly.pdbx_strand_id
1 'polypeptide(L)'
;MSREDLVPIPEEELIFRLPVPFTDPAIERRHRKERLAAALRLFGRFGFEEGVAGHITARDPEFPDHFWVNPFGMSFKHVKVSDLLLVNHNGHVVQGRHRVNRAAFAIHSAVHAARPDAVGAAHSHSVYGKALSATGQRLEPLTQDACAFYEDHGCYENYSGVANDPEEGRRIAEALGGHKAVILRNHGLLTAAGSVDAAAYWFITMERSAQAQLAAKAAGPTIQIPHEEAKVTYAQVGFDLAGWFQFQPLFDQISRTDPDLFD
;
A
#
# COMPACT_ATOMS: atom_id res chain seq x y z
N MET A 1 4.30 33.65 30.39
CA MET A 1 4.19 32.20 30.54
C MET A 1 5.21 31.75 31.55
N SER A 2 4.77 31.57 32.81
CA SER A 2 5.56 31.00 33.89
C SER A 2 5.56 29.47 33.78
N ARG A 3 6.40 28.78 34.56
CA ARG A 3 6.35 27.32 34.67
C ARG A 3 5.02 26.83 35.25
N GLU A 4 4.33 27.67 36.02
CA GLU A 4 3.04 27.38 36.63
C GLU A 4 1.90 27.41 35.59
N ASP A 5 2.09 28.15 34.48
CA ASP A 5 1.16 28.18 33.35
C ASP A 5 1.26 26.91 32.46
N LEU A 6 2.25 26.04 32.67
CA LEU A 6 2.51 24.84 31.86
C LEU A 6 1.88 23.58 32.48
N VAL A 7 0.54 23.56 32.53
CA VAL A 7 -0.22 22.38 32.95
C VAL A 7 -0.37 21.41 31.75
N PRO A 8 -0.17 20.09 31.93
CA PRO A 8 -0.45 19.11 30.89
C PRO A 8 -1.88 19.25 30.39
N ILE A 9 -2.05 19.35 29.07
CA ILE A 9 -3.36 19.32 28.42
C ILE A 9 -3.95 17.91 28.63
N PRO A 10 -5.20 17.76 29.09
CA PRO A 10 -5.86 16.46 29.21
C PRO A 10 -5.85 15.70 27.88
N GLU A 11 -5.72 14.37 27.95
CA GLU A 11 -5.53 13.53 26.76
C GLU A 11 -6.73 13.60 25.81
N GLU A 12 -7.93 13.78 26.36
CA GLU A 12 -9.19 14.00 25.65
C GLU A 12 -9.29 15.35 24.92
N GLU A 13 -8.48 16.34 25.32
CA GLU A 13 -8.38 17.63 24.64
C GLU A 13 -7.32 17.62 23.52
N LEU A 14 -6.46 16.59 23.50
CA LEU A 14 -5.48 16.41 22.43
C LEU A 14 -6.17 15.92 21.15
N ILE A 15 -5.79 16.52 20.03
CA ILE A 15 -6.35 16.16 18.73
C ILE A 15 -5.69 14.87 18.25
N PHE A 16 -6.44 13.76 18.29
CA PHE A 16 -6.05 12.49 17.71
C PHE A 16 -6.97 12.13 16.54
N ARG A 17 -6.39 11.79 15.39
CA ARG A 17 -7.19 11.39 14.21
C ARG A 17 -7.52 9.91 14.29
N LEU A 18 -8.79 9.60 14.09
CA LEU A 18 -9.28 8.23 13.92
C LEU A 18 -10.07 8.15 12.60
N PRO A 19 -10.10 6.97 11.95
CA PRO A 19 -10.96 6.76 10.80
C PRO A 19 -12.42 6.94 11.22
N VAL A 20 -13.18 7.66 10.40
CA VAL A 20 -14.60 7.92 10.64
C VAL A 20 -15.42 6.88 9.88
N PRO A 21 -16.36 6.16 10.52
CA PRO A 21 -17.23 5.23 9.81
C PRO A 21 -18.16 5.98 8.86
N PHE A 22 -18.39 5.42 7.68
CA PHE A 22 -19.32 5.96 6.70
C PHE A 22 -20.68 5.25 6.78
N THR A 23 -21.76 6.02 6.72
CA THR A 23 -23.13 5.49 6.65
C THR A 23 -23.71 5.56 5.24
N ASP A 24 -23.13 6.38 4.36
CA ASP A 24 -23.53 6.56 2.97
C ASP A 24 -22.44 5.99 2.04
N PRO A 25 -22.75 4.93 1.26
CA PRO A 25 -21.82 4.35 0.29
C PRO A 25 -21.29 5.35 -0.74
N ALA A 26 -22.04 6.38 -1.10
CA ALA A 26 -21.59 7.40 -2.05
C ALA A 26 -20.48 8.27 -1.45
N ILE A 27 -20.60 8.65 -0.18
CA ILE A 27 -19.57 9.41 0.55
C ILE A 27 -18.33 8.54 0.73
N GLU A 28 -18.50 7.29 1.15
CA GLU A 28 -17.39 6.35 1.30
C GLU A 28 -16.65 6.11 -0.02
N ARG A 29 -17.40 5.95 -1.11
CA ARG A 29 -16.84 5.77 -2.46
C ARG A 29 -16.00 6.96 -2.85
N ARG A 30 -16.51 8.18 -2.67
CA ARG A 30 -15.76 9.41 -2.95
C ARG A 30 -14.49 9.45 -2.11
N HIS A 31 -14.58 9.17 -0.82
CA HIS A 31 -13.42 9.11 0.07
C HIS A 31 -12.37 8.11 -0.41
N ARG A 32 -12.74 6.85 -0.69
CA ARG A 32 -11.82 5.81 -1.18
C ARG A 32 -11.15 6.23 -2.50
N LYS A 33 -11.88 6.88 -3.42
CA LYS A 33 -11.32 7.42 -4.67
C LYS A 33 -10.30 8.55 -4.43
N GLU A 34 -10.58 9.47 -3.51
CA GLU A 34 -9.65 10.55 -3.16
C GLU A 34 -8.36 10.00 -2.53
N ARG A 35 -8.48 9.04 -1.62
CA ARG A 35 -7.34 8.34 -1.02
C ARG A 35 -6.53 7.58 -2.05
N LEU A 36 -7.20 6.97 -3.03
CA LEU A 36 -6.54 6.29 -4.15
C LEU A 36 -5.75 7.25 -5.04
N ALA A 37 -6.35 8.37 -5.45
CA ALA A 37 -5.66 9.40 -6.23
C ALA A 37 -4.45 9.96 -5.48
N ALA A 38 -4.59 10.25 -4.19
CA ALA A 38 -3.50 10.71 -3.33
C ALA A 38 -2.37 9.68 -3.19
N ALA A 39 -2.70 8.40 -3.00
CA ALA A 39 -1.72 7.31 -2.91
C ALA A 39 -0.91 7.17 -4.22
N LEU A 40 -1.58 7.26 -5.38
CA LEU A 40 -0.92 7.25 -6.68
C LEU A 40 0.01 8.46 -6.83
N ARG A 41 -0.45 9.67 -6.52
CA ARG A 41 0.39 10.89 -6.55
C ARG A 41 1.61 10.77 -5.64
N LEU A 42 1.47 10.17 -4.47
CA LEU A 42 2.58 9.88 -3.56
C LEU A 42 3.57 8.86 -4.17
N PHE A 43 3.09 7.77 -4.79
CA PHE A 43 3.96 6.81 -5.49
C PHE A 43 4.72 7.49 -6.63
N GLY A 44 4.05 8.34 -7.41
CA GLY A 44 4.70 9.14 -8.45
C GLY A 44 5.76 10.08 -7.86
N ARG A 45 5.45 10.77 -6.76
CA ARG A 45 6.38 11.68 -6.07
C ARG A 45 7.61 10.97 -5.50
N PHE A 46 7.45 9.75 -4.99
CA PHE A 46 8.56 8.94 -4.48
C PHE A 46 9.30 8.17 -5.59
N GLY A 47 8.87 8.28 -6.85
CA GLY A 47 9.53 7.63 -7.98
C GLY A 47 9.34 6.12 -8.01
N PHE A 48 8.19 5.63 -7.53
CA PHE A 48 7.88 4.19 -7.54
C PHE A 48 7.34 3.71 -8.89
N GLU A 49 7.06 4.62 -9.82
CA GLU A 49 6.63 4.32 -11.20
C GLU A 49 7.80 3.76 -12.03
N GLU A 50 7.54 2.71 -12.81
CA GLU A 50 8.47 2.14 -13.80
C GLU A 50 7.76 2.11 -15.15
N GLY A 51 7.86 3.22 -15.89
CA GLY A 51 7.07 3.43 -17.11
C GLY A 51 5.56 3.37 -16.84
N VAL A 52 4.90 2.31 -17.30
CA VAL A 52 3.45 2.08 -17.16
C VAL A 52 3.10 0.97 -16.16
N ALA A 53 4.10 0.44 -15.44
CA ALA A 53 3.90 -0.57 -14.42
C ALA A 53 3.44 0.05 -13.09
N GLY A 54 2.80 -0.78 -12.27
CA GLY A 54 2.26 -0.40 -10.98
C GLY A 54 0.78 -0.03 -11.02
N HIS A 55 0.11 -0.30 -9.90
CA HIS A 55 -1.31 -0.08 -9.73
C HIS A 55 -1.69 -0.12 -8.26
N ILE A 56 -2.65 0.72 -7.92
CA ILE A 56 -3.30 0.71 -6.61
C ILE A 56 -4.79 0.55 -6.86
N THR A 57 -5.45 -0.30 -6.07
CA THR A 57 -6.89 -0.54 -6.17
C THR A 57 -7.59 -0.24 -4.86
N ALA A 58 -8.82 0.25 -4.95
CA ALA A 58 -9.74 0.37 -3.84
C ALA A 58 -11.04 -0.38 -4.15
N ARG A 59 -11.48 -1.27 -3.26
CA ARG A 59 -12.79 -1.94 -3.37
C ARG A 59 -13.91 -0.90 -3.33
N ASP A 60 -14.94 -1.05 -4.14
CA ASP A 60 -16.13 -0.20 -4.05
C ASP A 60 -16.97 -0.57 -2.80
N PRO A 61 -17.52 0.41 -2.06
CA PRO A 61 -18.28 0.12 -0.84
C PRO A 61 -19.68 -0.45 -1.09
N GLU A 62 -20.27 -0.24 -2.28
CA GLU A 62 -21.60 -0.75 -2.64
C GLU A 62 -21.52 -2.01 -3.49
N PHE A 63 -20.47 -2.13 -4.31
CA PHE A 63 -20.23 -3.28 -5.19
C PHE A 63 -18.91 -3.98 -4.79
N PRO A 64 -18.93 -4.92 -3.83
CA PRO A 64 -17.71 -5.52 -3.27
C PRO A 64 -16.85 -6.29 -4.28
N ASP A 65 -17.40 -6.65 -5.44
CA ASP A 65 -16.73 -7.32 -6.57
C ASP A 65 -16.20 -6.33 -7.63
N HIS A 66 -16.28 -5.02 -7.36
CA HIS A 66 -15.78 -3.95 -8.21
C HIS A 66 -14.67 -3.15 -7.50
N PHE A 67 -13.72 -2.67 -8.29
CA PHE A 67 -12.50 -2.04 -7.80
C PHE A 67 -12.18 -0.78 -8.60
N TRP A 68 -11.96 0.32 -7.89
CA TRP A 68 -11.39 1.54 -8.43
C TRP A 68 -9.89 1.37 -8.67
N VAL A 69 -9.37 1.81 -9.81
CA VAL A 69 -7.96 1.64 -10.19
C VAL A 69 -7.48 2.79 -11.08
N ASN A 70 -6.18 3.03 -11.11
CA ASN A 70 -5.55 4.00 -12.02
C ASN A 70 -5.71 3.60 -13.50
N PRO A 71 -5.82 4.58 -14.41
CA PRO A 71 -5.83 4.32 -15.85
C PRO A 71 -4.47 3.88 -16.37
N PHE A 72 -4.46 2.96 -17.34
CA PHE A 72 -3.23 2.48 -17.97
C PHE A 72 -2.60 3.57 -18.87
N GLY A 73 -1.29 3.78 -18.71
CA GLY A 73 -0.53 4.73 -19.53
C GLY A 73 -0.54 6.18 -19.04
N MET A 74 -1.18 6.46 -17.90
CA MET A 74 -1.13 7.78 -17.24
C MET A 74 -0.06 7.76 -16.15
N SER A 75 0.79 8.80 -16.10
CA SER A 75 1.75 8.92 -14.99
C SER A 75 1.02 9.11 -13.67
N PHE A 76 1.53 8.44 -12.64
CA PHE A 76 1.03 8.55 -11.27
C PHE A 76 1.06 9.98 -10.74
N LYS A 77 1.98 10.81 -11.24
CA LYS A 77 2.10 12.23 -10.89
C LYS A 77 0.93 13.10 -11.39
N HIS A 78 0.05 12.56 -12.23
CA HIS A 78 -1.03 13.32 -12.85
C HIS A 78 -2.42 12.74 -12.58
N VAL A 79 -2.52 11.55 -11.99
CA VAL A 79 -3.83 10.93 -11.75
C VAL A 79 -4.71 11.79 -10.84
N LYS A 80 -5.97 11.97 -11.23
CA LYS A 80 -7.02 12.63 -10.45
C LYS A 80 -8.16 11.67 -10.14
N VAL A 81 -9.08 12.07 -9.27
CA VAL A 81 -10.28 11.29 -8.92
C VAL A 81 -11.17 11.01 -10.14
N SER A 82 -11.27 11.97 -11.05
CA SER A 82 -12.02 11.87 -12.30
C SER A 82 -11.41 10.91 -13.33
N ASP A 83 -10.11 10.62 -13.24
CA ASP A 83 -9.41 9.71 -14.15
C ASP A 83 -9.57 8.22 -13.78
N LEU A 84 -9.94 7.94 -12.53
CA LEU A 84 -10.04 6.59 -11.98
C LEU A 84 -11.10 5.76 -12.71
N LEU A 85 -10.77 4.48 -12.92
CA LEU A 85 -11.63 3.51 -13.57
C LEU A 85 -12.32 2.64 -12.52
N LEU A 86 -13.58 2.27 -12.75
CA LEU A 86 -14.23 1.17 -12.02
C LEU A 86 -14.14 -0.09 -12.87
N VAL A 87 -13.63 -1.16 -12.29
CA VAL A 87 -13.38 -2.43 -12.97
C VAL A 87 -14.02 -3.55 -12.17
N ASN A 88 -14.75 -4.45 -12.83
CA ASN A 88 -15.30 -5.63 -12.17
C ASN A 88 -14.24 -6.73 -11.99
N HIS A 89 -14.57 -7.79 -11.26
CA HIS A 89 -13.67 -8.90 -10.98
C HIS A 89 -13.08 -9.60 -12.23
N ASN A 90 -13.70 -9.46 -13.40
CA ASN A 90 -13.19 -10.04 -14.64
C ASN A 90 -12.21 -9.12 -15.39
N GLY A 91 -11.87 -7.95 -14.82
CA GLY A 91 -11.00 -6.97 -15.48
C GLY A 91 -11.70 -6.15 -16.55
N HIS A 92 -13.04 -6.11 -16.56
CA HIS A 92 -13.82 -5.27 -17.46
C HIS A 92 -14.05 -3.90 -16.83
N VAL A 93 -13.66 -2.84 -17.56
CA VAL A 93 -13.95 -1.46 -17.18
C VAL A 93 -15.46 -1.22 -17.33
N VAL A 94 -16.13 -0.89 -16.23
CA VAL A 94 -17.57 -0.56 -16.20
C VAL A 94 -17.83 0.94 -16.00
N GLN A 95 -16.81 1.70 -15.56
CA GLN A 95 -16.86 3.16 -15.51
C GLN A 95 -15.48 3.75 -15.83
N GLY A 96 -15.46 4.87 -16.56
CA GLY A 96 -14.25 5.55 -17.03
C GLY A 96 -14.03 5.36 -18.53
N ARG A 97 -12.98 5.99 -19.08
CA ARG A 97 -12.72 6.00 -20.54
C ARG A 97 -11.34 5.48 -20.95
N HIS A 98 -10.48 5.16 -19.99
CA HIS A 98 -9.16 4.60 -20.26
C HIS A 98 -9.18 3.07 -20.21
N ARG A 99 -8.12 2.46 -20.72
CA ARG A 99 -7.89 1.02 -20.57
C ARG A 99 -7.35 0.74 -19.16
N VAL A 100 -7.69 -0.43 -18.62
CA VAL A 100 -6.99 -1.01 -17.47
C VAL A 100 -5.85 -1.91 -17.97
N ASN A 101 -4.75 -1.98 -17.23
CA ASN A 101 -3.75 -3.02 -17.44
C ASN A 101 -4.33 -4.35 -16.93
N ARG A 102 -4.88 -5.17 -17.83
CA ARG A 102 -5.58 -6.41 -17.45
C ARG A 102 -4.68 -7.43 -16.75
N ALA A 103 -3.41 -7.49 -17.16
CA ALA A 103 -2.40 -8.39 -16.62
C ALA A 103 -2.17 -8.12 -15.12
N ALA A 104 -1.73 -6.89 -14.87
CA ALA A 104 -1.64 -6.24 -13.57
C ALA A 104 -2.88 -6.43 -12.68
N PHE A 105 -4.06 -6.21 -13.26
CA PHE A 105 -5.32 -6.31 -12.54
C PHE A 105 -5.66 -7.74 -12.10
N ALA A 106 -5.22 -8.76 -12.83
CA ALA A 106 -5.46 -10.15 -12.45
C ALA A 106 -4.87 -10.48 -11.06
N ILE A 107 -3.72 -9.88 -10.71
CA ILE A 107 -3.12 -10.02 -9.38
C ILE A 107 -4.04 -9.43 -8.31
N HIS A 108 -4.47 -8.17 -8.48
CA HIS A 108 -5.31 -7.50 -7.49
C HIS A 108 -6.68 -8.16 -7.37
N SER A 109 -7.26 -8.65 -8.48
CA SER A 109 -8.50 -9.40 -8.46
C SER A 109 -8.38 -10.65 -7.60
N ALA A 110 -7.33 -11.44 -7.78
CA ALA A 110 -7.08 -12.63 -6.98
C ALA A 110 -6.84 -12.30 -5.50
N VAL A 111 -6.09 -11.23 -5.20
CA VAL A 111 -5.89 -10.74 -3.82
C VAL A 111 -7.23 -10.38 -3.19
N HIS A 112 -8.07 -9.60 -3.86
CA HIS A 112 -9.37 -9.18 -3.34
C HIS A 112 -10.38 -10.33 -3.22
N ALA A 113 -10.28 -11.37 -4.04
CA ALA A 113 -11.06 -12.60 -3.87
C ALA A 113 -10.62 -13.38 -2.63
N ALA A 114 -9.33 -13.54 -2.41
CA ALA A 114 -8.77 -14.26 -1.27
C ALA A 114 -8.89 -13.49 0.05
N ARG A 115 -8.96 -12.15 -0.02
CA ARG A 115 -9.01 -11.23 1.12
C ARG A 115 -10.23 -10.29 1.02
N PRO A 116 -11.44 -10.75 1.39
CA PRO A 116 -12.64 -9.91 1.44
C PRO A 116 -12.49 -8.71 2.39
N ASP A 117 -11.62 -8.81 3.40
CA ASP A 117 -11.27 -7.75 4.33
C ASP A 117 -10.38 -6.66 3.72
N ALA A 118 -9.68 -6.96 2.62
CA ALA A 118 -8.86 -5.97 1.95
C ALA A 118 -9.73 -4.96 1.19
N VAL A 119 -9.62 -3.69 1.58
CA VAL A 119 -10.20 -2.55 0.85
C VAL A 119 -9.16 -2.00 -0.12
N GLY A 120 -7.90 -1.87 0.31
CA GLY A 120 -6.79 -1.37 -0.49
C GLY A 120 -5.82 -2.48 -0.86
N ALA A 121 -5.29 -2.44 -2.09
CA ALA A 121 -4.11 -3.21 -2.48
C ALA A 121 -3.20 -2.35 -3.36
N ALA A 122 -1.88 -2.43 -3.15
CA ALA A 122 -0.90 -1.63 -3.85
C ALA A 122 0.26 -2.50 -4.36
N HIS A 123 0.65 -2.29 -5.61
CA HIS A 123 1.78 -2.93 -6.25
C HIS A 123 2.52 -1.92 -7.13
N SER A 124 3.85 -1.95 -7.11
CA SER A 124 4.68 -1.21 -8.05
C SER A 124 6.05 -1.86 -8.17
N HIS A 125 6.79 -1.45 -9.19
CA HIS A 125 8.16 -1.92 -9.47
C HIS A 125 9.20 -0.94 -8.89
N SER A 126 8.98 -0.51 -7.65
CA SER A 126 9.87 0.40 -6.93
C SER A 126 11.28 -0.19 -6.79
N VAL A 127 12.29 0.67 -6.86
CA VAL A 127 13.68 0.27 -7.10
C VAL A 127 14.21 -0.69 -6.04
N TYR A 128 14.02 -0.38 -4.76
CA TYR A 128 14.60 -1.14 -3.66
C TYR A 128 13.82 -2.40 -3.34
N GLY A 129 12.50 -2.36 -3.48
CA GLY A 129 11.63 -3.53 -3.37
C GLY A 129 11.94 -4.57 -4.45
N LYS A 130 12.11 -4.13 -5.71
CA LYS A 130 12.57 -4.97 -6.82
C LYS A 130 13.99 -5.47 -6.61
N ALA A 131 14.90 -4.64 -6.10
CA ALA A 131 16.27 -5.06 -5.80
C ALA A 131 16.32 -6.12 -4.70
N LEU A 132 15.62 -5.91 -3.57
CA LEU A 132 15.55 -6.86 -2.47
C LEU A 132 14.92 -8.17 -2.93
N SER A 133 13.82 -8.11 -3.69
CA SER A 133 13.14 -9.32 -4.17
C SER A 133 14.02 -10.16 -5.08
N ALA A 134 15.01 -9.59 -5.77
CA ALA A 134 15.97 -10.31 -6.58
C ALA A 134 17.07 -11.04 -5.77
N THR A 135 17.25 -10.74 -4.47
CA THR A 135 18.37 -11.27 -3.67
C THR A 135 18.15 -12.66 -3.08
N GLY A 136 16.94 -13.22 -3.13
CA GLY A 136 16.60 -14.41 -2.34
C GLY A 136 16.05 -14.08 -0.95
N GLN A 137 16.23 -12.86 -0.45
CA GLN A 137 16.05 -12.55 0.97
C GLN A 137 14.64 -12.04 1.30
N ARG A 138 14.26 -12.28 2.56
CA ARG A 138 13.11 -11.65 3.22
C ARG A 138 13.49 -10.25 3.71
N LEU A 139 12.47 -9.43 4.02
CA LEU A 139 12.69 -8.24 4.83
C LEU A 139 13.01 -8.67 6.28
N GLU A 140 14.15 -8.22 6.77
CA GLU A 140 14.70 -8.53 8.09
C GLU A 140 14.36 -7.42 9.09
N PRO A 141 14.16 -7.75 10.39
CA PRO A 141 13.87 -6.76 11.43
C PRO A 141 15.16 -6.02 11.83
N LEU A 142 15.76 -5.26 10.90
CA LEU A 142 16.98 -4.48 11.13
C LEU A 142 16.70 -3.11 11.76
N THR A 143 15.47 -2.63 11.66
CA THR A 143 15.04 -1.31 12.11
C THR A 143 13.65 -1.41 12.73
N GLN A 144 13.29 -0.43 13.56
CA GLN A 144 11.95 -0.33 14.16
C GLN A 144 10.86 -0.31 13.07
N ASP A 145 11.10 0.38 11.96
CA ASP A 145 10.17 0.45 10.83
C ASP A 145 9.96 -0.91 10.16
N ALA A 146 11.04 -1.69 9.99
CA ALA A 146 10.97 -3.03 9.42
C ALA A 146 10.20 -4.01 10.32
N CYS A 147 10.19 -3.78 11.64
CA CYS A 147 9.38 -4.58 12.56
C CYS A 147 7.87 -4.47 12.32
N ALA A 148 7.38 -3.46 11.58
CA ALA A 148 5.97 -3.41 11.15
C ALA A 148 5.55 -4.63 10.29
N PHE A 149 6.51 -5.34 9.71
CA PHE A 149 6.32 -6.55 8.91
C PHE A 149 6.81 -7.82 9.59
N TYR A 150 7.25 -7.75 10.86
CA TYR A 150 7.79 -8.94 11.53
C TYR A 150 6.77 -10.07 11.55
N GLU A 151 7.13 -11.21 10.94
CA GLU A 151 6.23 -12.38 10.73
C GLU A 151 4.91 -12.06 9.99
N ASP A 152 4.81 -10.89 9.36
CA ASP A 152 3.60 -10.44 8.66
C ASP A 152 3.86 -10.04 7.20
N HIS A 153 4.72 -10.81 6.53
CA HIS A 153 4.86 -10.78 5.08
C HIS A 153 5.15 -12.15 4.47
N GLY A 154 4.50 -12.41 3.35
CA GLY A 154 4.72 -13.58 2.52
C GLY A 154 5.90 -13.43 1.55
N CYS A 155 6.27 -14.52 0.91
CA CYS A 155 7.20 -14.53 -0.23
C CYS A 155 6.63 -15.41 -1.34
N TYR A 156 6.49 -14.83 -2.53
CA TYR A 156 6.18 -15.57 -3.74
C TYR A 156 7.48 -15.86 -4.47
N GLU A 157 7.89 -17.13 -4.49
CA GLU A 157 9.22 -17.57 -4.96
C GLU A 157 9.32 -17.81 -6.46
N ASN A 158 8.20 -17.87 -7.17
CA ASN A 158 8.18 -18.18 -8.60
C ASN A 158 8.12 -16.90 -9.43
N TYR A 159 8.74 -16.90 -10.62
CA TYR A 159 8.60 -15.85 -11.61
C TYR A 159 8.33 -16.47 -12.99
N SER A 160 7.13 -16.24 -13.53
CA SER A 160 6.68 -16.80 -14.83
C SER A 160 6.74 -15.81 -16.00
N GLY A 161 7.32 -14.62 -15.79
CA GLY A 161 7.34 -13.54 -16.79
C GLY A 161 6.30 -12.46 -16.49
N VAL A 162 5.77 -11.80 -17.52
CA VAL A 162 4.71 -10.80 -17.35
C VAL A 162 3.44 -11.51 -16.88
N ALA A 163 2.95 -11.16 -15.70
CA ALA A 163 1.79 -11.74 -15.03
C ALA A 163 0.49 -11.51 -15.82
N ASN A 164 0.32 -12.23 -16.93
CA ASN A 164 -0.89 -12.28 -17.74
C ASN A 164 -1.78 -13.48 -17.38
N ASP A 165 -1.31 -14.35 -16.47
CA ASP A 165 -1.95 -15.61 -16.10
C ASP A 165 -2.78 -15.42 -14.82
N PRO A 166 -4.11 -15.62 -14.85
CA PRO A 166 -4.95 -15.63 -13.65
C PRO A 166 -4.45 -16.58 -12.57
N GLU A 167 -3.82 -17.70 -12.95
CA GLU A 167 -3.27 -18.67 -12.00
C GLU A 167 -2.05 -18.10 -11.25
N GLU A 168 -1.29 -17.20 -11.87
CA GLU A 168 -0.22 -16.45 -11.19
C GLU A 168 -0.79 -15.52 -10.12
N GLY A 169 -1.86 -14.79 -10.43
CA GLY A 169 -2.57 -13.98 -9.46
C GLY A 169 -3.03 -14.80 -8.24
N ARG A 170 -3.58 -16.00 -8.49
CA ARG A 170 -4.03 -16.91 -7.42
C ARG A 170 -2.87 -17.37 -6.53
N ARG A 171 -1.74 -17.76 -7.11
CA ARG A 171 -0.53 -18.14 -6.37
C ARG A 171 0.07 -16.98 -5.56
N ILE A 172 0.02 -15.76 -6.10
CA ILE A 172 0.44 -14.56 -5.37
C ILE A 172 -0.49 -14.31 -4.17
N ALA A 173 -1.81 -14.45 -4.36
CA ALA A 173 -2.77 -14.30 -3.29
C ALA A 173 -2.60 -15.37 -2.20
N GLU A 174 -2.28 -16.61 -2.58
CA GLU A 174 -1.90 -17.67 -1.62
C GLU A 174 -0.63 -17.32 -0.85
N ALA A 175 0.41 -16.82 -1.53
CA ALA A 175 1.66 -16.41 -0.90
C ALA A 175 1.48 -15.21 0.03
N LEU A 176 0.57 -14.28 -0.30
CA LEU A 176 0.15 -13.20 0.60
C LEU A 176 -0.57 -13.76 1.84
N GLY A 177 -1.49 -14.70 1.64
CA GLY A 177 -2.26 -15.30 2.73
C GLY A 177 -2.94 -14.23 3.59
N GLY A 178 -2.84 -14.39 4.92
CA GLY A 178 -3.36 -13.43 5.90
C GLY A 178 -2.47 -12.20 6.11
N HIS A 179 -1.30 -12.12 5.46
CA HIS A 179 -0.32 -11.07 5.71
C HIS A 179 -0.69 -9.72 5.09
N LYS A 180 -0.07 -8.63 5.56
CA LYS A 180 -0.24 -7.29 4.97
C LYS A 180 0.60 -7.07 3.70
N ALA A 181 1.63 -7.89 3.49
CA ALA A 181 2.58 -7.73 2.39
C ALA A 181 3.07 -9.06 1.83
N VAL A 182 3.53 -9.04 0.58
CA VAL A 182 4.23 -10.16 -0.06
C VAL A 182 5.36 -9.64 -0.94
N ILE A 183 6.54 -10.25 -0.81
CA ILE A 183 7.67 -10.01 -1.69
C ILE A 183 7.53 -10.94 -2.90
N LEU A 184 7.52 -10.36 -4.10
CA LEU A 184 7.41 -11.10 -5.37
C LEU A 184 8.82 -11.27 -5.96
N ARG A 185 9.36 -12.49 -5.92
CA ARG A 185 10.70 -12.84 -6.40
C ARG A 185 10.97 -12.28 -7.80
N ASN A 186 12.08 -11.57 -7.97
CA ASN A 186 12.49 -10.90 -9.21
C ASN A 186 11.48 -9.89 -9.81
N HIS A 187 10.46 -9.48 -9.06
CA HIS A 187 9.37 -8.65 -9.57
C HIS A 187 9.19 -7.36 -8.75
N GLY A 188 8.92 -7.45 -7.45
CA GLY A 188 8.68 -6.27 -6.62
C GLY A 188 7.93 -6.57 -5.33
N LEU A 189 7.13 -5.62 -4.86
CA LEU A 189 6.36 -5.71 -3.63
C LEU A 189 4.87 -5.66 -3.92
N LEU A 190 4.04 -6.28 -3.08
CA LEU A 190 2.61 -6.08 -3.07
C LEU A 190 2.14 -5.98 -1.61
N THR A 191 1.24 -5.04 -1.33
CA THR A 191 0.62 -4.86 -0.01
C THR A 191 -0.90 -4.82 -0.11
N ALA A 192 -1.58 -5.23 0.96
CA ALA A 192 -3.04 -5.20 1.09
C ALA A 192 -3.45 -4.84 2.53
N ALA A 193 -4.56 -4.12 2.69
CA ALA A 193 -4.99 -3.61 3.99
C ALA A 193 -6.49 -3.27 4.03
N GLY A 194 -7.00 -2.98 5.23
CA GLY A 194 -8.39 -2.58 5.48
C GLY A 194 -8.74 -1.17 4.96
N SER A 195 -7.75 -0.42 4.48
CA SER A 195 -7.93 0.89 3.83
C SER A 195 -6.91 1.12 2.71
N VAL A 196 -7.21 2.06 1.82
CA VAL A 196 -6.25 2.50 0.78
C VAL A 196 -5.03 3.14 1.43
N ASP A 197 -5.25 3.98 2.45
CA ASP A 197 -4.24 4.66 3.26
C ASP A 197 -3.23 3.66 3.83
N ALA A 198 -3.70 2.63 4.53
CA ALA A 198 -2.84 1.61 5.13
C ALA A 198 -2.11 0.79 4.05
N ALA A 199 -2.78 0.35 2.99
CA ALA A 199 -2.14 -0.43 1.92
C ALA A 199 -1.01 0.36 1.25
N ALA A 200 -1.25 1.65 0.95
CA ALA A 200 -0.26 2.53 0.37
C ALA A 200 0.90 2.81 1.33
N TYR A 201 0.61 3.07 2.61
CA TYR A 201 1.66 3.28 3.61
C TYR A 201 2.54 2.03 3.80
N TRP A 202 1.95 0.84 3.88
CA TRP A 202 2.71 -0.41 3.96
C TRP A 202 3.66 -0.57 2.78
N PHE A 203 3.22 -0.22 1.57
CA PHE A 203 4.12 -0.24 0.42
C PHE A 203 5.27 0.76 0.58
N ILE A 204 4.95 2.02 0.92
CA ILE A 204 5.93 3.10 1.08
C ILE A 204 6.98 2.75 2.13
N THR A 205 6.56 2.24 3.29
CA THR A 205 7.48 1.89 4.37
C THR A 205 8.25 0.61 4.06
N MET A 206 7.64 -0.40 3.42
CA MET A 206 8.35 -1.61 2.99
C MET A 206 9.46 -1.30 1.96
N GLU A 207 9.19 -0.40 1.00
CA GLU A 207 10.20 0.08 0.04
C GLU A 207 11.37 0.76 0.76
N ARG A 208 11.08 1.63 1.73
CA ARG A 208 12.12 2.31 2.54
C ARG A 208 12.89 1.33 3.43
N SER A 209 12.24 0.33 4.00
CA SER A 209 12.89 -0.72 4.78
C SER A 209 13.77 -1.60 3.90
N ALA A 210 13.33 -1.91 2.66
CA ALA A 210 14.15 -2.61 1.67
C ALA A 210 15.39 -1.79 1.29
N GLN A 211 15.23 -0.48 1.08
CA GLN A 211 16.35 0.44 0.86
C GLN A 211 17.35 0.40 2.02
N ALA A 212 16.87 0.51 3.25
CA ALA A 212 17.71 0.49 4.44
C ALA A 212 18.44 -0.84 4.60
N GLN A 213 17.77 -1.97 4.38
CA GLN A 213 18.38 -3.30 4.45
C GLN A 213 19.49 -3.48 3.41
N LEU A 214 19.25 -3.09 2.15
CA LEU A 214 20.25 -3.19 1.09
C LEU A 214 21.46 -2.29 1.39
N ALA A 215 21.22 -1.06 1.87
CA ALA A 215 22.29 -0.14 2.25
C ALA A 215 23.10 -0.67 3.44
N ALA A 216 22.44 -1.20 4.48
CA ALA A 216 23.10 -1.77 5.66
C ALA A 216 23.99 -2.97 5.28
N LYS A 217 23.49 -3.88 4.44
CA LYS A 217 24.25 -5.05 3.98
C LYS A 217 25.43 -4.68 3.08
N ALA A 218 25.31 -3.59 2.31
CA ALA A 218 26.44 -3.06 1.55
C ALA A 218 27.50 -2.41 2.47
N ALA A 219 27.09 -1.82 3.60
CA ALA A 219 27.99 -1.21 4.56
C ALA A 219 28.74 -2.23 5.44
N GLY A 220 28.14 -3.40 5.71
CA GLY A 220 28.80 -4.47 6.46
C GLY A 220 27.83 -5.51 7.04
N PRO A 221 28.32 -6.37 7.96
CA PRO A 221 27.47 -7.32 8.68
C PRO A 221 26.34 -6.61 9.44
N THR A 222 25.14 -7.17 9.37
CA THR A 222 23.94 -6.62 10.02
C THR A 222 23.60 -7.37 11.31
N ILE A 223 22.99 -6.67 12.27
CA ILE A 223 22.47 -7.24 13.51
C ILE A 223 20.95 -7.08 13.50
N GLN A 224 20.22 -8.18 13.58
CA GLN A 224 18.77 -8.15 13.65
C GLN A 224 18.30 -7.78 15.06
N ILE A 225 17.18 -7.06 15.14
CA ILE A 225 16.45 -6.87 16.39
C ILE A 225 16.01 -8.26 16.88
N PRO A 226 16.24 -8.62 18.17
CA PRO A 226 15.90 -9.96 18.64
C PRO A 226 14.38 -10.21 18.63
N HIS A 227 14.01 -11.49 18.64
CA HIS A 227 12.63 -11.94 18.41
C HIS A 227 11.59 -11.27 19.32
N GLU A 228 11.87 -11.16 20.61
CA GLU A 228 10.91 -10.60 21.57
C GLU A 228 10.71 -9.10 21.35
N GLU A 229 11.78 -8.34 21.13
CA GLU A 229 11.71 -6.92 20.82
C GLU A 229 11.03 -6.65 19.47
N ALA A 230 11.27 -7.50 18.47
CA ALA A 230 10.63 -7.41 17.17
C ALA A 230 9.10 -7.63 17.27
N LYS A 231 8.66 -8.61 18.08
CA LYS A 231 7.23 -8.86 18.35
C LYS A 231 6.55 -7.73 19.12
N VAL A 232 7.21 -7.22 20.16
CA VAL A 232 6.69 -6.08 20.93
C VAL A 232 6.56 -4.85 20.02
N THR A 233 7.58 -4.58 19.21
CA THR A 233 7.55 -3.46 18.26
C THR A 233 6.44 -3.65 17.23
N TYR A 234 6.31 -4.85 16.63
CA TYR A 234 5.23 -5.18 15.71
C TYR A 234 3.85 -4.89 16.30
N ALA A 235 3.60 -5.28 17.55
CA ALA A 235 2.33 -5.03 18.22
C ALA A 235 1.99 -3.54 18.38
N GLN A 236 3.00 -2.66 18.36
CA GLN A 236 2.85 -1.21 18.48
C GLN A 236 2.73 -0.48 17.14
N VAL A 237 3.34 -1.01 16.08
CA VAL A 237 3.45 -0.28 14.79
C VAL A 237 2.93 -1.04 13.57
N GLY A 238 2.61 -2.32 13.71
CA GLY A 238 2.29 -3.23 12.62
C GLY A 238 0.79 -3.49 12.38
N PHE A 239 -0.12 -2.88 13.14
CA PHE A 239 -1.57 -3.08 12.98
C PHE A 239 -2.19 -2.07 12.01
N ASP A 240 -3.36 -2.40 11.44
CA ASP A 240 -3.97 -1.66 10.31
C ASP A 240 -4.21 -0.16 10.61
N LEU A 241 -4.73 0.16 11.81
CA LEU A 241 -4.92 1.54 12.25
C LEU A 241 -3.60 2.34 12.35
N ALA A 242 -2.48 1.70 12.73
CA ALA A 242 -1.18 2.35 12.71
C ALA A 242 -0.77 2.71 11.26
N GLY A 243 -0.97 1.79 10.31
CA GLY A 243 -0.72 2.04 8.89
C GLY A 243 -1.58 3.18 8.33
N TRP A 244 -2.88 3.18 8.66
CA TRP A 244 -3.78 4.26 8.30
C TRP A 244 -3.32 5.61 8.89
N PHE A 245 -2.94 5.63 10.17
CA PHE A 245 -2.52 6.85 10.86
C PHE A 245 -1.23 7.43 10.26
N GLN A 246 -0.25 6.56 9.98
CA GLN A 246 1.04 6.96 9.39
C GLN A 246 0.91 7.50 7.96
N PHE A 247 -0.16 7.16 7.25
CA PHE A 247 -0.47 7.75 5.95
C PHE A 247 -1.00 9.19 6.05
N GLN A 248 -1.63 9.58 7.16
CA GLN A 248 -2.34 10.87 7.25
C GLN A 248 -1.44 12.10 7.03
N PRO A 249 -0.20 12.16 7.57
CA PRO A 249 0.71 13.27 7.26
C PRO A 249 1.10 13.34 5.77
N LEU A 250 1.24 12.19 5.11
CA LEU A 250 1.53 12.13 3.67
C LEU A 250 0.34 12.61 2.85
N PHE A 251 -0.86 12.20 3.25
CA PHE A 251 -2.11 12.67 2.64
C PHE A 251 -2.27 14.19 2.80
N ASP A 252 -2.02 14.75 3.98
CA ASP A 252 -2.09 16.20 4.20
C ASP A 252 -1.09 16.96 3.31
N GLN A 253 0.13 16.43 3.19
CA GLN A 253 1.17 17.04 2.37
C GLN A 253 0.81 17.03 0.89
N ILE A 254 0.37 15.88 0.36
CA ILE A 254 0.02 15.77 -1.06
C ILE A 254 -1.23 16.58 -1.39
N SER A 255 -2.22 16.61 -0.50
CA SER A 255 -3.44 17.41 -0.65
C SER A 255 -3.16 18.91 -0.75
N ARG A 256 -2.16 19.40 -0.02
CA ARG A 256 -1.74 20.81 -0.07
C ARG A 256 -0.91 21.15 -1.31
N THR A 257 -0.13 20.20 -1.81
CA THR A 257 0.81 20.45 -2.91
C THR A 257 0.21 20.16 -4.28
N ASP A 258 -0.74 19.23 -4.36
CA ASP A 258 -1.39 18.77 -5.58
C ASP A 258 -2.93 18.83 -5.41
N PRO A 259 -3.53 20.00 -5.13
CA PRO A 259 -4.96 20.09 -4.86
C PRO A 259 -5.84 19.67 -6.05
N ASP A 260 -5.28 19.66 -7.26
CA ASP A 260 -5.95 19.19 -8.49
C ASP A 260 -6.23 17.69 -8.50
N LEU A 261 -5.61 16.91 -7.59
CA LEU A 261 -5.84 15.46 -7.50
C LEU A 261 -7.30 15.13 -7.16
N PHE A 262 -8.01 16.06 -6.51
CA PHE A 262 -9.40 15.86 -6.09
C PHE A 262 -10.43 16.07 -7.20
N ASP A 263 -10.02 16.61 -8.35
CA ASP A 263 -10.95 16.85 -9.47
C ASP A 263 -11.48 15.52 -10.06
#